data_AF-A0A6A7M8M6-F1
#
_entry.id   AF-A0A6A7M8M6-F1
#
_cell.length_a   1.000
_cell.length_b   1.000
_cell.length_c   1.000
_cell.angle_alpha   90.00
_cell.angle_beta   90.00
_cell.angle_gamma   90.00
#
_symmetry.space_group_name_H-M   'P 1'
#
loop_
_entity.id
_entity.type
_entity.pdbx_description
1 polymer ?
#
loop_
_entity_poly.entity_id
_entity_poly.type
_entity_poly.pdbx_seq_one_letter_code
_entity_poly.pdbx_strand_id
1 'polypeptide(L)'
;MQLDWESLVKRYVYNDAKTPYFTAVSRLNRGQARSELFVYTLFLVVLLGAIGVASLSPALPHGGAVGVSVYAFAVVIAAVVLGLTKYVAAAALCATAPVGALLYFALYGFQPGLGTGDRIVLVVVVLLWLLYSWRILRIVRAYPTLPDPGARG
;
A
#
# COMPACT_ATOMS: atom_id res chain seq x y z
N MET A 1 -3.73 -18.93 27.19
CA MET A 1 -3.53 -17.47 27.06
C MET A 1 -4.47 -16.96 25.98
N GLN A 2 -5.55 -16.25 26.35
CA GLN A 2 -6.35 -15.53 25.37
C GLN A 2 -5.55 -14.27 24.98
N LEU A 3 -5.12 -14.21 23.72
CA LEU A 3 -4.50 -13.01 23.17
C LEU A 3 -5.57 -11.92 23.14
N ASP A 4 -5.40 -10.90 23.96
CA ASP A 4 -6.27 -9.73 23.99
C ASP A 4 -6.00 -8.87 22.75
N TRP A 5 -6.71 -9.21 21.67
CA TRP A 5 -6.51 -8.66 20.34
C TRP A 5 -6.78 -7.15 20.30
N GLU A 6 -7.71 -6.67 21.14
CA GLU A 6 -8.09 -5.27 21.18
C GLU A 6 -6.97 -4.39 21.74
N SER A 7 -6.33 -4.83 22.83
CA SER A 7 -5.20 -4.09 23.40
C SER A 7 -3.97 -4.13 22.49
N LEU A 8 -3.72 -5.24 21.79
CA LEU A 8 -2.64 -5.34 20.81
C LEU A 8 -2.86 -4.41 19.61
N VAL A 9 -4.08 -4.37 19.07
CA VAL A 9 -4.44 -3.47 17.96
C VAL A 9 -4.35 -2.02 18.39
N LYS A 10 -4.91 -1.64 19.55
CA LYS A 10 -4.80 -0.26 20.06
C LYS A 10 -3.33 0.12 20.26
N ARG A 11 -2.53 -0.75 20.88
CA ARG A 11 -1.11 -0.50 21.13
C ARG A 11 -0.28 -0.38 19.85
N TYR A 12 -0.69 -1.03 18.76
CA TYR A 12 0.03 -0.98 17.49
C TYR A 12 -0.46 0.15 16.58
N VAL A 13 -1.77 0.39 16.50
CA VAL A 13 -2.38 1.41 15.61
C VAL A 13 -2.24 2.82 16.17
N TYR A 14 -2.34 3.00 17.49
CA TYR A 14 -2.24 4.31 18.15
C TYR A 14 -0.81 4.64 18.63
N ASN A 15 0.20 3.93 18.14
CA ASN A 15 1.58 4.24 18.50
C ASN A 15 2.13 5.27 17.52
N ASP A 16 1.93 6.56 17.81
CA ASP A 16 2.39 7.64 16.94
C ASP A 16 3.88 7.56 16.60
N ALA A 17 4.72 6.93 17.42
CA ALA A 17 6.14 6.76 17.11
C ALA A 17 6.40 5.70 16.01
N LYS A 18 5.56 4.67 15.88
CA LYS A 18 5.71 3.57 14.91
C LYS A 18 4.68 3.57 13.78
N THR A 19 3.50 4.15 14.00
CA THR A 19 2.33 4.08 13.11
C THR A 19 1.63 5.46 12.99
N PRO A 20 2.33 6.50 12.53
CA PRO A 20 1.84 7.88 12.49
C PRO A 20 0.86 8.15 11.33
N TYR A 21 -0.15 7.29 11.14
CA TYR A 21 -1.03 7.35 9.96
C TYR A 21 -1.87 8.64 9.90
N PHE A 22 -2.17 9.23 11.05
CA PHE A 22 -2.94 10.47 11.18
C PHE A 22 -2.06 11.72 11.34
N THR A 23 -0.74 11.56 11.38
CA THR A 23 0.19 12.68 11.47
C THR A 23 0.40 13.31 10.10
N ALA A 24 0.27 14.64 10.02
CA ALA A 24 0.57 15.39 8.82
C ALA A 24 2.03 15.17 8.38
N VAL A 25 2.27 15.05 7.07
CA VAL A 25 3.60 14.75 6.52
C VAL A 25 4.66 15.76 6.97
N SER A 26 4.28 17.03 7.13
CA SER A 26 5.18 18.10 7.60
C SER A 26 5.62 17.96 9.06
N ARG A 27 4.93 17.13 9.86
CA ARG A 27 5.21 16.90 11.29
C ARG A 27 5.84 15.53 11.54
N LEU A 28 6.14 14.76 10.49
CA LEU A 28 6.78 13.45 10.64
C LEU A 28 8.26 13.61 10.99
N ASN A 29 8.75 12.73 11.85
CA ASN A 29 10.19 12.50 11.96
C ASN A 29 10.65 11.41 10.99
N ARG A 30 11.96 11.32 10.75
CA ARG A 30 12.54 10.36 9.79
C ARG A 30 12.31 8.89 10.19
N GLY A 31 12.25 8.59 11.49
CA GLY A 31 11.97 7.23 12.00
C GLY A 31 10.53 6.78 11.73
N GLN A 32 9.58 7.66 12.01
CA GLN A 32 8.15 7.55 11.72
C GLN A 32 7.91 7.31 10.23
N ALA A 33 8.49 8.17 9.38
CA ALA A 33 8.40 8.03 7.93
C ALA A 33 8.98 6.70 7.44
N ARG A 34 10.10 6.24 8.01
CA ARG A 34 10.70 4.94 7.66
C ARG A 34 9.79 3.77 8.01
N SER A 35 9.21 3.77 9.22
CA SER A 35 8.29 2.72 9.66
C SER A 35 7.08 2.63 8.75
N GLU A 36 6.52 3.78 8.39
CA GLU A 36 5.35 3.84 7.54
C GLU A 36 5.63 3.39 6.10
N LEU A 37 6.75 3.84 5.52
CA LEU A 37 7.20 3.37 4.21
C LEU A 37 7.42 1.85 4.22
N PHE A 38 7.99 1.31 5.30
CA PHE A 38 8.16 -0.13 5.46
C PHE A 38 6.83 -0.87 5.42
N VAL A 39 5.84 -0.46 6.23
CA VAL A 39 4.51 -1.09 6.27
C VAL A 39 3.84 -1.02 4.89
N TYR A 40 3.91 0.13 4.22
CA TYR A 40 3.34 0.28 2.87
C TYR A 40 4.01 -0.64 1.85
N THR A 41 5.34 -0.73 1.86
CA THR A 41 6.07 -1.62 0.95
C THR A 41 5.77 -3.09 1.22
N LEU A 42 5.67 -3.50 2.49
CA LEU A 42 5.26 -4.85 2.87
C LEU A 42 3.86 -5.17 2.37
N PHE A 43 2.91 -4.25 2.56
CA PHE A 43 1.55 -4.39 2.06
C PHE A 43 1.52 -4.62 0.55
N LEU A 44 2.25 -3.80 -0.24
CA LEU A 44 2.32 -3.96 -1.69
C LEU A 44 2.94 -5.29 -2.10
N VAL A 45 4.05 -5.69 -1.47
CA VAL A 45 4.74 -6.94 -1.80
C VAL A 45 3.83 -8.14 -1.55
N VAL A 46 3.13 -8.17 -0.42
CA VAL A 46 2.21 -9.27 -0.09
C VAL A 46 1.01 -9.27 -1.02
N LEU A 47 0.34 -8.12 -1.18
CA LEU A 47 -0.88 -8.03 -1.98
C LEU A 47 -0.63 -8.32 -3.46
N LEU A 48 0.33 -7.61 -4.08
CA LEU A 48 0.62 -7.78 -5.50
C LEU A 48 1.42 -9.05 -5.78
N GLY A 49 2.21 -9.55 -4.82
CA GLY A 49 2.81 -10.88 -4.93
C GLY A 49 1.74 -11.96 -5.03
N ALA A 50 0.74 -11.92 -4.15
CA ALA A 50 -0.39 -12.86 -4.19
C ALA A 50 -1.20 -12.74 -5.49
N ILE A 51 -1.53 -11.51 -5.92
CA ILE A 51 -2.24 -11.27 -7.19
C ILE A 51 -1.42 -11.72 -8.40
N GLY A 52 -0.11 -11.47 -8.39
CA GLY A 52 0.81 -11.90 -9.45
C GLY A 52 0.84 -13.42 -9.61
N VAL A 53 0.88 -14.16 -8.51
CA VAL A 53 0.80 -15.63 -8.54
C VAL A 53 -0.60 -16.11 -8.94
N ALA A 54 -1.65 -15.51 -8.38
CA ALA A 54 -3.03 -15.91 -8.67
C ALA A 54 -3.41 -15.68 -10.14
N SER A 55 -2.94 -14.59 -10.75
CA SER A 55 -3.22 -14.26 -12.16
C SER A 55 -2.63 -15.25 -13.16
N LEU A 56 -1.60 -16.03 -12.78
CA LEU A 56 -1.05 -17.11 -13.61
C LEU A 56 -1.93 -18.36 -13.61
N SER A 57 -2.78 -18.52 -12.59
CA SER A 57 -3.63 -19.70 -12.48
C SER A 57 -4.82 -19.60 -13.45
N PRO A 58 -5.01 -20.59 -14.35
CA PRO A 58 -6.17 -20.61 -15.24
C PRO A 58 -7.48 -20.95 -14.52
N ALA A 59 -7.41 -21.34 -13.24
CA ALA A 59 -8.57 -21.72 -12.44
C ALA A 59 -9.40 -20.52 -11.95
N LEU A 60 -8.87 -19.30 -12.02
CA LEU A 60 -9.58 -18.10 -11.59
C LEU A 60 -10.29 -17.39 -12.75
N PRO A 61 -11.40 -16.68 -12.49
CA PRO A 61 -12.00 -15.78 -13.47
C PRO A 61 -11.01 -14.69 -13.86
N HIS A 62 -10.69 -14.59 -15.16
CA HIS A 62 -9.62 -13.74 -15.73
C HIS A 62 -8.19 -14.19 -15.40
N GLY A 63 -8.00 -15.47 -15.07
CA GLY A 63 -6.70 -16.13 -14.94
C GLY A 63 -5.99 -16.36 -16.30
N GLY A 64 -4.70 -16.66 -16.27
CA GLY A 64 -3.85 -16.77 -17.48
C GLY A 64 -3.44 -15.42 -18.06
N ALA A 65 -3.71 -14.32 -17.36
CA ALA A 65 -3.40 -12.96 -17.77
C ALA A 65 -1.94 -12.61 -17.45
N VAL A 66 -1.00 -13.08 -18.28
CA VAL A 66 0.45 -12.88 -18.10
C VAL A 66 0.81 -11.40 -17.88
N GLY A 67 0.11 -10.47 -18.55
CA GLY A 67 0.32 -9.03 -18.38
C GLY A 67 0.10 -8.54 -16.95
N VAL A 68 -0.88 -9.09 -16.22
CA VAL A 68 -1.15 -8.75 -14.82
C VAL A 68 -0.01 -9.24 -13.94
N SER A 69 0.50 -10.44 -14.17
CA SER A 69 1.61 -11.01 -13.40
C SER A 69 2.91 -10.22 -13.61
N VAL A 70 3.22 -9.85 -14.86
CA VAL A 70 4.39 -9.02 -15.19
C VAL A 70 4.29 -7.65 -14.55
N TYR A 71 3.13 -7.01 -14.63
CA TYR A 71 2.90 -5.71 -13.99
C TYR A 71 3.01 -5.80 -12.47
N ALA A 72 2.35 -6.77 -11.85
CA ALA A 72 2.41 -7.00 -10.41
C ALA A 72 3.86 -7.23 -9.95
N PHE A 73 4.63 -8.04 -10.68
CA PHE A 73 6.04 -8.27 -10.40
C PHE A 73 6.89 -6.98 -10.51
N ALA A 74 6.67 -6.17 -11.54
CA ALA A 74 7.36 -4.89 -11.70
C ALA A 74 7.06 -3.92 -10.53
N VAL A 75 5.81 -3.87 -10.08
CA VAL A 75 5.44 -3.04 -8.92
C VAL A 75 6.01 -3.61 -7.62
N VAL A 76 6.08 -4.93 -7.45
CA VAL A 76 6.74 -5.57 -6.30
C VAL A 76 8.22 -5.20 -6.24
N ILE A 77 8.94 -5.25 -7.37
CA ILE A 77 10.33 -4.79 -7.45
C ILE A 77 10.42 -3.30 -7.08
N ALA A 78 9.55 -2.47 -7.63
CA ALA A 78 9.51 -1.04 -7.30
C ALA A 78 9.25 -0.81 -5.81
N ALA A 79 8.39 -1.61 -5.17
CA ALA A 79 8.11 -1.52 -3.73
C ALA A 79 9.34 -1.89 -2.89
N VAL A 80 10.10 -2.93 -3.29
CA VAL A 80 11.36 -3.28 -2.63
C VAL A 80 12.39 -2.16 -2.78
N VAL A 81 12.56 -1.63 -3.99
CA VAL A 81 13.47 -0.49 -4.26
C VAL A 81 13.04 0.72 -3.42
N LEU A 82 11.74 1.00 -3.32
CA LEU A 82 11.20 2.08 -2.50
C LEU A 82 11.54 1.90 -1.02
N GLY A 83 11.36 0.70 -0.46
CA GLY A 83 11.64 0.44 0.96
C GLY A 83 13.13 0.64 1.30
N LEU A 84 14.01 0.20 0.40
CA LEU A 84 15.45 0.31 0.58
C LEU A 84 15.96 1.73 0.34
N THR A 85 15.68 2.30 -0.84
CA THR A 85 16.31 3.54 -1.33
C THR A 85 15.47 4.79 -1.10
N LYS A 86 14.15 4.64 -0.96
CA LYS A 86 13.19 5.77 -0.85
C LYS A 86 13.26 6.67 -2.08
N TYR A 87 13.46 6.06 -3.24
CA TYR A 87 13.51 6.77 -4.51
C TYR A 87 12.11 7.22 -4.95
N VAL A 88 11.98 8.49 -5.34
CA VAL A 88 10.68 9.08 -5.69
C VAL A 88 10.02 8.38 -6.88
N ALA A 89 10.80 7.96 -7.89
CA ALA A 89 10.26 7.25 -9.04
C ALA A 89 9.71 5.86 -8.66
N ALA A 90 10.33 5.18 -7.70
CA ALA A 90 9.83 3.90 -7.20
C ALA A 90 8.48 4.08 -6.49
N ALA A 91 8.31 5.15 -5.71
CA ALA A 91 7.03 5.52 -5.12
C ALA A 91 5.98 5.88 -6.19
N ALA A 92 6.35 6.58 -7.26
CA ALA A 92 5.44 6.91 -8.34
C ALA A 92 4.93 5.65 -9.05
N LEU A 93 5.81 4.69 -9.34
CA LEU A 93 5.42 3.38 -9.88
C LEU A 93 4.49 2.63 -8.93
N CYS A 94 4.80 2.61 -7.63
CA CYS A 94 3.93 1.99 -6.62
C CYS A 94 2.54 2.64 -6.55
N ALA A 95 2.42 3.94 -6.82
CA ALA A 95 1.14 4.64 -6.84
C ALA A 95 0.27 4.30 -8.05
N THR A 96 0.82 3.65 -9.08
CA THR A 96 0.03 3.16 -10.22
C THR A 96 -0.83 1.94 -9.84
N ALA A 97 -0.49 1.19 -8.78
CA ALA A 97 -1.20 -0.01 -8.39
C ALA A 97 -2.70 0.19 -8.08
N PRO A 98 -3.11 1.15 -7.22
CA PRO A 98 -4.53 1.42 -7.02
C PRO A 98 -5.21 1.97 -8.29
N VAL A 99 -4.50 2.69 -9.16
CA VAL A 99 -5.04 3.14 -10.45
C VAL A 99 -5.30 1.93 -11.36
N GLY A 100 -4.37 0.98 -11.42
CA GLY A 100 -4.53 -0.28 -12.15
C GLY A 100 -5.73 -1.09 -11.64
N ALA A 101 -5.96 -1.13 -10.32
CA ALA A 101 -7.14 -1.77 -9.74
C ALA A 101 -8.46 -1.07 -10.15
N LEU A 102 -8.50 0.27 -10.14
CA LEU A 102 -9.67 1.02 -10.60
C LEU A 102 -9.94 0.80 -12.10
N LEU A 103 -8.89 0.81 -12.92
CA LEU A 103 -8.99 0.52 -14.36
C LEU A 103 -9.51 -0.89 -14.59
N TYR A 104 -9.04 -1.87 -13.82
CA TYR A 104 -9.53 -3.24 -13.88
C TYR A 104 -11.04 -3.30 -13.58
N PHE A 105 -11.51 -2.65 -12.51
CA PHE A 105 -12.94 -2.59 -12.19
C PHE A 105 -13.76 -1.86 -13.26
N ALA A 106 -13.20 -0.82 -13.89
CA ALA A 106 -13.89 -0.07 -14.94
C ALA A 106 -14.02 -0.87 -16.25
N LEU A 107 -13.02 -1.69 -16.60
CA LEU A 107 -12.98 -2.44 -17.86
C LEU A 107 -13.64 -3.83 -17.76
N TYR A 108 -13.39 -4.56 -16.68
CA TYR A 108 -13.84 -5.94 -16.50
C TYR A 108 -15.05 -6.06 -15.56
N GLY A 109 -15.42 -4.97 -14.89
CA GLY A 109 -16.50 -4.97 -13.91
C GLY A 109 -16.15 -5.73 -12.63
N PHE A 110 -17.19 -6.02 -11.84
CA PHE A 110 -17.08 -6.79 -10.60
C PHE A 110 -17.53 -8.24 -10.82
N GLN A 111 -17.10 -9.15 -9.95
CA GLN A 111 -17.60 -10.52 -10.00
C GLN A 111 -19.14 -10.56 -9.88
N PRO A 112 -19.83 -11.39 -10.69
CA PRO A 112 -21.29 -11.43 -10.73
C PRO A 112 -21.95 -11.76 -9.39
N GLY A 113 -21.25 -12.46 -8.50
CA GLY A 113 -21.75 -12.85 -7.17
C GLY A 113 -21.54 -11.82 -6.05
N LEU A 114 -20.87 -10.69 -6.31
CA LEU A 114 -20.68 -9.64 -5.30
C LEU A 114 -21.96 -8.83 -5.11
N GLY A 115 -22.41 -8.67 -3.87
CA GLY A 115 -23.50 -7.78 -3.54
C GLY A 115 -23.14 -6.31 -3.81
N THR A 116 -24.13 -5.44 -3.98
CA THR A 116 -23.89 -4.01 -4.21
C THR A 116 -23.04 -3.38 -3.10
N GLY A 117 -23.26 -3.81 -1.84
CA GLY A 117 -22.45 -3.38 -0.70
C GLY A 117 -20.97 -3.72 -0.86
N ASP A 118 -20.65 -4.95 -1.23
CA ASP A 118 -19.26 -5.40 -1.41
C ASP A 118 -18.55 -4.62 -2.51
N ARG A 119 -19.26 -4.34 -3.62
CA ARG A 119 -18.73 -3.53 -4.73
C ARG A 119 -18.37 -2.13 -4.27
N ILE A 120 -19.26 -1.48 -3.50
CA ILE A 120 -19.02 -0.15 -2.93
C ILE A 120 -17.81 -0.19 -2.00
N VAL A 121 -17.75 -1.17 -1.10
CA VAL A 121 -16.62 -1.33 -0.17
C VAL A 121 -15.30 -1.48 -0.92
N LEU A 122 -15.24 -2.33 -1.95
CA LEU A 122 -14.04 -2.51 -2.76
C LEU A 122 -13.58 -1.21 -3.42
N VAL A 123 -14.51 -0.46 -4.02
CA VAL A 123 -14.19 0.84 -4.64
C VAL A 123 -13.67 1.82 -3.59
N VAL A 124 -14.34 1.94 -2.44
CA VAL A 124 -13.91 2.83 -1.35
C VAL A 124 -12.53 2.44 -0.84
N VAL A 125 -12.26 1.15 -0.64
CA VAL A 125 -10.94 0.65 -0.20
C VAL A 125 -9.86 1.02 -1.22
N VAL A 126 -10.11 0.85 -2.52
CA VAL A 126 -9.13 1.21 -3.56
C VAL A 126 -8.94 2.72 -3.66
N LEU A 127 -9.99 3.53 -3.48
CA LEU A 127 -9.87 4.99 -3.42
C LEU A 127 -9.06 5.45 -2.20
N LEU A 128 -9.28 4.85 -1.04
CA LEU A 128 -8.48 5.12 0.16
C LEU A 128 -7.02 4.73 -0.06
N TRP A 129 -6.78 3.58 -0.71
CA TRP A 129 -5.43 3.17 -1.10
C TRP A 129 -4.78 4.18 -2.05
N LEU A 130 -5.50 4.69 -3.05
CA LEU A 130 -5.01 5.73 -3.96
C LEU A 130 -4.60 7.02 -3.21
N LEU A 131 -5.47 7.50 -2.31
CA LEU A 131 -5.17 8.67 -1.48
C LEU A 131 -3.94 8.42 -0.60
N TYR A 132 -3.81 7.20 -0.07
CA TYR A 132 -2.66 6.81 0.73
C TYR A 132 -1.37 6.73 -0.11
N SER A 133 -1.42 6.22 -1.34
CA SER A 133 -0.27 6.23 -2.26
C SER A 133 0.22 7.65 -2.55
N TRP A 134 -0.68 8.63 -2.64
CA TRP A 134 -0.31 10.04 -2.74
C TRP A 134 0.36 10.57 -1.47
N ARG A 135 -0.10 10.16 -0.29
CA ARG A 135 0.59 10.47 0.98
C ARG A 135 2.00 9.91 0.99
N ILE A 136 2.19 8.67 0.56
CA ILE A 136 3.53 8.04 0.44
C ILE A 136 4.44 8.84 -0.49
N LEU A 137 3.96 9.28 -1.65
CA LEU A 137 4.72 10.15 -2.55
C LEU A 137 5.18 11.45 -1.87
N ARG A 138 4.32 12.08 -1.08
CA ARG A 138 4.68 13.28 -0.31
C ARG A 138 5.72 12.99 0.76
N ILE A 139 5.59 11.87 1.47
CA ILE A 139 6.56 11.43 2.49
C ILE A 139 7.93 11.20 1.86
N VAL A 140 7.99 10.49 0.73
CA VAL A 140 9.26 10.18 0.05
C VAL A 140 9.95 11.45 -0.44
N ARG A 141 9.19 12.41 -1.00
CA ARG A 141 9.73 13.71 -1.41
C ARG A 141 10.25 14.54 -0.24
N ALA A 142 9.55 14.50 0.90
CA ALA A 142 9.94 15.22 2.11
C ALA A 142 11.04 14.49 2.91
N TYR A 143 11.27 13.20 2.67
CA TYR A 143 12.15 12.35 3.46
C TYR A 143 13.57 12.93 3.71
N PRO A 144 14.25 13.54 2.71
CA PRO A 144 15.57 14.13 2.92
C PRO A 144 15.57 15.26 3.96
N THR A 145 14.47 16.02 4.05
CA THR A 145 14.34 17.21 4.91
C THR A 145 13.71 16.91 6.27
N LEU A 146 13.29 15.66 6.53
CA LEU A 146 12.68 15.30 7.81
C LEU A 146 13.73 15.27 8.93
N PRO A 147 13.37 15.74 10.14
CA PRO A 147 14.28 15.72 11.29
C PRO A 147 14.58 14.29 11.75
N ASP A 148 15.79 14.07 12.25
CA ASP A 148 16.19 12.77 12.79
C ASP A 148 15.40 12.43 14.07
N PRO A 149 15.10 11.13 14.29
CA PRO A 149 14.38 10.69 15.48
C PRO A 149 15.22 11.01 16.73
N GLY A 150 14.77 11.99 17.52
CA GLY A 150 15.46 12.45 18.74
C GLY A 150 16.00 13.88 18.68
N ALA A 151 15.98 14.53 17.52
CA ALA A 151 16.16 15.98 17.44
C ALA A 151 14.93 16.66 18.07
N ARG A 152 15.02 16.99 19.35
CA ARG A 152 14.02 17.79 20.07
C ARG A 152 13.92 19.15 19.36
N GLY A 153 12.73 19.46 18.85
CA GLY A 153 12.29 20.84 18.65
C GLY A 153 11.74 21.37 19.96
#